data_AF-A0A9N8E4V3-F1
#
_entry.id   AF-A0A9N8E4V3-F1
#
_cell.length_a   1.000
_cell.length_b   1.000
_cell.length_c   1.000
_cell.angle_alpha   90.00
_cell.angle_beta   90.00
_cell.angle_gamma   90.00
#
_symmetry.space_group_name_H-M   'P 1'
#
loop_
_entity.id
_entity.type
_entity.pdbx_description
1 polymer ?
#
loop_
_entity_poly.entity_id
_entity_poly.type
_entity_poly.pdbx_seq_one_letter_code
_entity_poly.pdbx_strand_id
1 'polypeptide(L)'
;MADALVEGGFAQAGYTQVSIDDCWSNGRDPNTRRLRADPDRFPHGIPYLVQYMEQRNLTLGIYADSGRKTCANFEGTYGYEELDAETFIQWGVSYVKMDACNMPDPTFRTRMYTRFGDALQQAQRKTGIGLIYSCSWAVYFGKNESTRPLTGLYHEAGCNTWRNFHDIGNSWKSLYSIIMHWADYWSDLQKKPSGTFNDADMLLVGDMSNDHGGLSVEQARLQFGFWAMIASPLFIGADVRSMSPVYRDILLNQRVIAINQDVSGRQADCVLGCSGAPAESNTGKMAASTNLQVWFKSVTTTTTTSNKASMAIAFFNLNNGSTPNNQSATLNITYQFSARRSQIGECFDLWSASTVDLCNQGRGGSSEYWEIRVVRVDDDTDFDGNTKDDPMVHVSVAALNMPPTCHRLLRIDSHSDDQIQPLLFS
;
A
#
# COMPACT_ATOMS: atom_id res chain seq x y z
N MET A 1 -4.33 13.40 -18.20
CA MET A 1 -4.22 12.44 -17.08
C MET A 1 -5.41 11.50 -17.12
N ALA A 2 -6.62 11.99 -16.81
CA ALA A 2 -7.88 11.23 -16.88
C ALA A 2 -8.00 10.30 -18.11
N ASP A 3 -7.86 10.85 -19.32
CA ASP A 3 -7.98 10.09 -20.57
C ASP A 3 -6.97 8.94 -20.65
N ALA A 4 -5.71 9.18 -20.28
CA ALA A 4 -4.65 8.18 -20.24
C ALA A 4 -4.84 7.10 -19.16
N LEU A 5 -5.60 7.35 -18.09
CA LEU A 5 -6.00 6.30 -17.16
C LEU A 5 -7.06 5.38 -17.77
N VAL A 6 -7.99 5.93 -18.55
CA VAL A 6 -9.02 5.14 -19.26
C VAL A 6 -8.41 4.37 -20.43
N GLU A 7 -7.76 5.07 -21.37
CA GLU A 7 -7.11 4.50 -22.56
C GLU A 7 -5.97 3.54 -22.18
N GLY A 8 -5.23 3.86 -21.11
CA GLY A 8 -4.17 3.03 -20.57
C GLY A 8 -4.67 1.80 -19.79
N GLY A 9 -5.97 1.64 -19.55
CA GLY A 9 -6.56 0.52 -18.80
C GLY A 9 -6.40 0.59 -17.28
N PHE A 10 -5.78 1.65 -16.75
CA PHE A 10 -5.65 1.87 -15.30
C PHE A 10 -7.01 2.01 -14.62
N ALA A 11 -7.97 2.69 -15.25
CA ALA A 11 -9.34 2.81 -14.74
C ALA A 11 -10.02 1.43 -14.60
N GLN A 12 -9.84 0.55 -15.58
CA GLN A 12 -10.35 -0.83 -15.53
C GLN A 12 -9.64 -1.66 -14.44
N ALA A 13 -8.37 -1.37 -14.16
CA ALA A 13 -7.59 -1.97 -13.07
C ALA A 13 -7.91 -1.39 -11.67
N GLY A 14 -8.87 -0.46 -11.55
CA GLY A 14 -9.31 0.12 -10.27
C GLY A 14 -8.72 1.49 -9.94
N TYR A 15 -7.83 2.05 -10.76
CA TYR A 15 -7.27 3.39 -10.56
C TYR A 15 -8.26 4.47 -11.00
N THR A 16 -9.28 4.71 -10.17
CA THR A 16 -10.40 5.61 -10.48
C THR A 16 -10.22 7.06 -10.02
N GLN A 17 -9.15 7.39 -9.28
CA GLN A 17 -8.93 8.71 -8.71
C GLN A 17 -7.69 9.40 -9.27
N VAL A 18 -7.79 10.71 -9.55
CA VAL A 18 -6.63 11.60 -9.76
C VAL A 18 -6.65 12.66 -8.66
N SER A 19 -5.59 12.77 -7.89
CA SER A 19 -5.45 13.78 -6.83
C SER A 19 -4.51 14.89 -7.27
N ILE A 20 -4.95 16.15 -7.12
CA ILE A 20 -4.13 17.34 -7.32
C ILE A 20 -3.38 17.62 -6.01
N ASP A 21 -2.04 17.61 -6.05
CA ASP A 21 -1.20 17.94 -4.89
C ASP A 21 -1.01 19.47 -4.73
N ASP A 22 0.01 19.92 -3.99
CA ASP A 22 0.29 21.35 -3.74
C ASP A 22 0.48 22.19 -5.04
N CYS A 23 0.51 23.52 -4.90
CA CYS A 23 0.65 24.52 -5.98
C CYS A 23 -0.56 24.69 -6.91
N TRP A 24 -1.76 24.23 -6.53
CA TRP A 24 -2.95 24.36 -7.40
C TRP A 24 -3.72 25.69 -7.27
N SER A 25 -3.54 26.43 -6.17
CA SER A 25 -4.36 27.59 -5.81
C SER A 25 -3.72 28.93 -6.18
N ASN A 26 -4.52 30.01 -6.22
CA ASN A 26 -4.06 31.38 -6.43
C ASN A 26 -4.80 32.35 -5.49
N GLY A 27 -4.39 32.27 -4.23
CA GLY A 27 -4.92 33.09 -3.14
C GLY A 27 -6.35 32.74 -2.73
N ARG A 28 -6.90 33.58 -1.87
CA ARG A 28 -8.32 33.61 -1.51
C ARG A 28 -9.04 34.71 -2.26
N ASP A 29 -10.32 34.48 -2.55
CA ASP A 29 -11.18 35.52 -3.08
C ASP A 29 -11.29 36.71 -2.10
N PRO A 30 -11.18 37.98 -2.54
CA PRO A 30 -11.18 39.12 -1.63
C PRO A 30 -12.49 39.27 -0.86
N ASN A 31 -13.63 38.90 -1.45
CA ASN A 31 -14.96 39.12 -0.89
C ASN A 31 -15.46 37.91 -0.08
N THR A 32 -15.42 36.73 -0.69
CA THR A 32 -15.95 35.48 -0.12
C THR A 32 -14.95 34.69 0.71
N ARG A 33 -13.66 35.04 0.65
CA ARG A 33 -12.53 34.41 1.37
C ARG A 33 -12.28 32.93 1.06
N ARG A 34 -13.08 32.28 0.20
CA ARG A 34 -12.86 30.91 -0.29
C ARG A 34 -11.55 30.83 -1.08
N LEU A 35 -10.90 29.67 -1.05
CA LEU A 35 -9.76 29.37 -1.91
C LEU A 35 -10.16 29.45 -3.39
N ARG A 36 -9.21 29.86 -4.24
CA ARG A 36 -9.39 29.87 -5.70
C ARG A 36 -8.31 29.01 -6.36
N ALA A 37 -8.66 28.31 -7.42
CA ALA A 37 -7.67 27.68 -8.29
C ALA A 37 -6.86 28.74 -9.06
N ASP A 38 -5.64 28.39 -9.47
CA ASP A 38 -4.82 29.23 -10.33
C ASP A 38 -5.40 29.29 -11.75
N PRO A 39 -5.89 30.44 -12.26
CA PRO A 39 -6.57 30.50 -13.56
C PRO A 39 -5.67 30.13 -14.74
N ASP A 40 -4.35 30.28 -14.61
CA ASP A 40 -3.39 29.90 -15.66
C ASP A 40 -3.21 28.36 -15.74
N ARG A 41 -3.52 27.63 -14.65
CA ARG A 41 -3.47 26.15 -14.57
C ARG A 41 -4.85 25.51 -14.74
N PHE A 42 -5.87 26.18 -14.22
CA PHE A 42 -7.27 25.73 -14.17
C PHE A 42 -8.20 26.82 -14.72
N PRO A 43 -8.15 27.14 -16.03
CA PRO A 43 -8.90 28.26 -16.63
C PRO A 43 -10.43 28.11 -16.59
N HIS A 44 -10.93 26.94 -16.16
CA HIS A 44 -12.36 26.67 -15.94
C HIS A 44 -12.68 26.29 -14.48
N GLY A 45 -11.69 26.39 -13.58
CA GLY A 45 -11.81 26.04 -12.15
C GLY A 45 -11.89 24.54 -11.87
N ILE A 46 -11.85 24.19 -10.57
CA ILE A 46 -11.95 22.80 -10.10
C ILE A 46 -13.28 22.13 -10.48
N PRO A 47 -14.47 22.76 -10.37
CA PRO A 47 -15.74 22.10 -10.70
C PRO A 47 -15.85 21.62 -12.15
N TYR A 48 -15.26 22.33 -13.11
CA TYR A 48 -15.19 21.87 -14.50
C TYR A 48 -14.30 20.63 -14.63
N LEU A 49 -13.17 20.59 -13.92
CA LEU A 49 -12.28 19.43 -13.92
C LEU A 49 -12.96 18.23 -13.24
N VAL A 50 -13.70 18.42 -12.14
CA VAL A 50 -14.53 17.36 -11.52
C VAL A 50 -15.50 16.77 -12.54
N GLN A 51 -16.28 17.60 -13.24
CA GLN A 51 -17.19 17.13 -14.29
C GLN A 51 -16.48 16.37 -15.44
N TYR A 52 -15.25 16.77 -15.79
CA TYR A 52 -14.43 16.07 -16.78
C TYR A 52 -13.94 14.69 -16.29
N MET A 53 -13.68 14.54 -14.98
CA MET A 53 -13.40 13.24 -14.35
C MET A 53 -14.66 12.35 -14.30
N GLU A 54 -15.79 12.91 -13.85
CA GLU A 54 -17.07 12.20 -13.70
C GLU A 54 -17.55 11.59 -15.02
N GLN A 55 -17.41 12.33 -16.14
CA GLN A 55 -17.69 11.85 -17.50
C GLN A 55 -16.88 10.62 -17.94
N ARG A 56 -15.85 10.24 -17.17
CA ARG A 56 -14.96 9.09 -17.41
C ARG A 56 -15.09 8.00 -16.34
N ASN A 57 -16.08 8.12 -15.44
CA ASN A 57 -16.22 7.31 -14.21
C ASN A 57 -14.98 7.41 -13.29
N LEU A 58 -14.33 8.58 -13.28
CA LEU A 58 -13.20 8.89 -12.42
C LEU A 58 -13.59 9.97 -11.39
N THR A 59 -12.82 10.07 -10.31
CA THR A 59 -13.00 11.11 -9.29
C THR A 59 -11.76 12.01 -9.15
N LEU A 60 -11.96 13.20 -8.58
CA LEU A 60 -10.90 14.18 -8.35
C LEU A 60 -10.62 14.34 -6.85
N GLY A 61 -9.34 14.23 -6.46
CA GLY A 61 -8.83 14.64 -5.16
C GLY A 61 -8.12 16.00 -5.22
N ILE A 62 -7.96 16.65 -4.07
CA ILE A 62 -7.28 17.95 -3.95
C ILE A 62 -6.41 18.02 -2.69
N TYR A 63 -5.49 18.99 -2.67
CA TYR A 63 -4.59 19.27 -1.56
C TYR A 63 -5.04 20.48 -0.73
N ALA A 64 -4.85 20.40 0.57
CA ALA A 64 -4.93 21.50 1.52
C ALA A 64 -3.82 21.37 2.56
N ASP A 65 -3.60 22.41 3.37
CA ASP A 65 -2.62 22.40 4.45
C ASP A 65 -3.20 23.02 5.72
N SER A 66 -3.08 22.34 6.85
CA SER A 66 -3.64 22.71 8.15
C SER A 66 -2.92 23.89 8.84
N GLY A 67 -1.80 24.35 8.28
CA GLY A 67 -1.13 25.58 8.68
C GLY A 67 -1.62 26.83 7.93
N ARG A 68 -0.86 27.92 8.06
CA ARG A 68 -1.21 29.19 7.39
C ARG A 68 -0.87 29.20 5.91
N LYS A 69 0.08 28.37 5.49
CA LYS A 69 0.61 28.30 4.13
C LYS A 69 1.00 26.86 3.80
N THR A 70 0.74 26.41 2.59
CA THR A 70 1.15 25.09 2.11
C THR A 70 2.66 24.92 2.11
N CYS A 71 3.16 23.70 1.91
CA CYS A 71 4.60 23.43 1.85
C CYS A 71 5.32 24.27 0.76
N ALA A 72 4.66 24.52 -0.37
CA ALA A 72 5.13 25.42 -1.44
C ALA A 72 4.70 26.90 -1.26
N ASN A 73 4.20 27.29 -0.08
CA ASN A 73 3.80 28.65 0.32
C ASN A 73 2.52 29.22 -0.32
N PHE A 74 1.62 28.36 -0.81
CA PHE A 74 0.25 28.75 -1.21
C PHE A 74 -0.66 28.91 0.02
N GLU A 75 -1.93 29.29 -0.14
CA GLU A 75 -2.82 29.52 1.02
C GLU A 75 -3.19 28.20 1.75
N GLY A 76 -2.92 28.14 3.05
CA GLY A 76 -3.40 27.05 3.92
C GLY A 76 -4.80 27.32 4.50
N THR A 77 -5.36 26.33 5.19
CA THR A 77 -6.73 26.34 5.74
C THR A 77 -6.83 26.85 7.18
N TYR A 78 -5.71 27.12 7.87
CA TYR A 78 -5.75 27.58 9.27
C TYR A 78 -6.63 28.83 9.46
N GLY A 79 -7.67 28.70 10.30
CA GLY A 79 -8.66 29.74 10.55
C GLY A 79 -9.75 29.91 9.47
N TYR A 80 -9.80 29.00 8.49
CA TYR A 80 -10.80 28.92 7.42
C TYR A 80 -11.36 27.50 7.25
N GLU A 81 -11.20 26.62 8.25
CA GLU A 81 -11.40 25.18 8.10
C GLU A 81 -12.83 24.83 7.66
N GLU A 82 -13.84 25.44 8.28
CA GLU A 82 -15.27 25.32 7.88
C GLU A 82 -15.52 25.81 6.44
N LEU A 83 -14.92 26.94 6.08
CA LEU A 83 -15.11 27.58 4.77
C LEU A 83 -14.47 26.75 3.65
N ASP A 84 -13.29 26.20 3.86
CA ASP A 84 -12.58 25.42 2.86
C ASP A 84 -13.15 24.00 2.74
N ALA A 85 -13.53 23.37 3.86
CA ALA A 85 -14.25 22.10 3.85
C ALA A 85 -15.58 22.21 3.09
N GLU A 86 -16.35 23.29 3.32
CA GLU A 86 -17.51 23.60 2.48
C GLU A 86 -17.13 23.81 1.00
N THR A 87 -16.01 24.49 0.72
CA THR A 87 -15.59 24.80 -0.65
C THR A 87 -15.29 23.52 -1.43
N PHE A 88 -14.55 22.59 -0.84
CA PHE A 88 -14.20 21.31 -1.48
C PHE A 88 -15.44 20.44 -1.70
N ILE A 89 -16.33 20.33 -0.70
CA ILE A 89 -17.60 19.61 -0.83
C ILE A 89 -18.50 20.25 -1.91
N GLN A 90 -18.55 21.59 -2.00
CA GLN A 90 -19.30 22.31 -3.05
C GLN A 90 -18.68 22.18 -4.45
N TRP A 91 -17.38 21.89 -4.56
CA TRP A 91 -16.72 21.62 -5.84
C TRP A 91 -16.89 20.19 -6.33
N GLY A 92 -17.31 19.26 -5.47
CA GLY A 92 -17.50 17.84 -5.83
C GLY A 92 -16.22 16.99 -5.84
N VAL A 93 -15.15 17.42 -5.18
CA VAL A 93 -13.97 16.56 -5.01
C VAL A 93 -14.28 15.40 -4.05
N SER A 94 -13.70 14.23 -4.31
CA SER A 94 -13.92 13.00 -3.53
C SER A 94 -12.87 12.74 -2.45
N TYR A 95 -11.79 13.52 -2.43
CA TYR A 95 -10.61 13.26 -1.58
C TYR A 95 -9.90 14.58 -1.23
N VAL A 96 -9.45 14.71 0.01
CA VAL A 96 -8.58 15.82 0.46
C VAL A 96 -7.35 15.24 1.14
N LYS A 97 -6.17 15.48 0.55
CA LYS A 97 -4.90 15.42 1.27
C LYS A 97 -4.77 16.69 2.10
N MET A 98 -4.63 16.55 3.41
CA MET A 98 -4.35 17.62 4.33
C MET A 98 -2.92 17.50 4.83
N ASP A 99 -2.12 18.50 4.51
CA ASP A 99 -0.75 18.62 4.98
C ASP A 99 -0.65 19.48 6.26
N ALA A 100 0.57 19.73 6.73
CA ALA A 100 0.80 20.49 7.96
C ALA A 100 2.07 21.37 7.91
N CYS A 101 2.36 22.00 6.79
CA CYS A 101 3.42 23.01 6.67
C CYS A 101 3.02 24.36 7.27
N ASN A 102 4.02 25.12 7.73
CA ASN A 102 3.83 26.49 8.26
C ASN A 102 2.75 26.60 9.37
N MET A 103 2.68 25.60 10.25
CA MET A 103 1.83 25.61 11.44
C MET A 103 2.15 26.83 12.33
N PRO A 104 1.15 27.59 12.79
CA PRO A 104 1.39 28.80 13.57
C PRO A 104 1.78 28.55 15.05
N ASP A 105 1.56 27.35 15.58
CA ASP A 105 1.93 26.98 16.95
C ASP A 105 2.25 25.47 17.06
N PRO A 106 3.44 25.07 17.57
CA PRO A 106 3.77 23.69 17.93
C PRO A 106 2.77 22.97 18.86
N THR A 107 2.06 23.68 19.74
CA THR A 107 1.07 23.10 20.66
C THR A 107 -0.23 22.71 19.95
N PHE A 108 -0.55 23.38 18.83
CA PHE A 108 -1.76 23.17 18.06
C PHE A 108 -1.73 21.89 17.20
N ARG A 109 -0.55 21.26 17.05
CA ARG A 109 -0.33 20.04 16.24
C ARG A 109 -1.30 18.90 16.55
N THR A 110 -1.75 18.78 17.80
CA THR A 110 -2.66 17.71 18.23
C THR A 110 -4.13 17.94 17.88
N ARG A 111 -4.49 19.12 17.36
CA ARG A 111 -5.88 19.52 17.05
C ARG A 111 -6.10 19.98 15.60
N MET A 112 -5.03 20.13 14.83
CA MET A 112 -5.08 20.69 13.47
C MET A 112 -5.90 19.82 12.52
N TYR A 113 -5.65 18.50 12.51
CA TYR A 113 -6.43 17.56 11.71
C TYR A 113 -7.86 17.43 12.24
N THR A 114 -8.07 17.43 13.56
CA THR A 114 -9.40 17.35 14.18
C THR A 114 -10.31 18.50 13.77
N ARG A 115 -9.81 19.76 13.81
CA ARG A 115 -10.63 20.93 13.41
C ARG A 115 -11.12 20.85 11.97
N PHE A 116 -10.28 20.40 11.04
CA PHE A 116 -10.72 20.24 9.65
C PHE A 116 -11.58 18.99 9.46
N GLY A 117 -11.32 17.91 10.21
CA GLY A 117 -12.17 16.72 10.23
C GLY A 117 -13.59 16.99 10.76
N ASP A 118 -13.72 17.80 11.80
CA ASP A 118 -15.00 18.27 12.34
C ASP A 118 -15.75 19.13 11.31
N ALA A 119 -15.06 20.10 10.71
CA ALA A 119 -15.58 20.96 9.65
C ALA A 119 -16.04 20.15 8.42
N LEU A 120 -15.23 19.18 7.99
CA LEU A 120 -15.54 18.28 6.88
C LEU A 120 -16.75 17.40 7.21
N GLN A 121 -16.77 16.74 8.37
CA GLN A 121 -17.94 15.98 8.81
C GLN A 121 -19.21 16.82 8.86
N GLN A 122 -19.13 18.09 9.29
CA GLN A 122 -20.26 19.00 9.28
C GLN A 122 -20.74 19.30 7.85
N ALA A 123 -19.82 19.61 6.93
CA ALA A 123 -20.13 19.87 5.52
C ALA A 123 -20.71 18.62 4.81
N GLN A 124 -20.17 17.43 5.08
CA GLN A 124 -20.69 16.16 4.57
C GLN A 124 -22.11 15.89 5.10
N ARG A 125 -22.34 16.01 6.42
CA ARG A 125 -23.69 15.82 7.03
C ARG A 125 -24.72 16.84 6.52
N LYS A 126 -24.29 18.05 6.17
CA LYS A 126 -25.12 19.14 5.62
C LYS A 126 -25.52 18.93 4.15
N THR A 127 -24.76 18.14 3.39
CA THR A 127 -24.94 18.00 1.92
C THR A 127 -25.28 16.58 1.48
N GLY A 128 -24.97 15.56 2.29
CA GLY A 128 -25.04 14.15 1.91
C GLY A 128 -23.85 13.66 1.06
N ILE A 129 -22.88 14.53 0.75
CA ILE A 129 -21.74 14.19 -0.11
C ILE A 129 -20.63 13.52 0.72
N GLY A 130 -20.11 12.39 0.24
CA GLY A 130 -18.98 11.68 0.84
C GLY A 130 -17.63 12.18 0.31
N LEU A 131 -16.63 12.28 1.19
CA LEU A 131 -15.26 12.67 0.87
C LEU A 131 -14.29 11.86 1.74
N ILE A 132 -13.17 11.41 1.15
CA ILE A 132 -12.10 10.68 1.84
C ILE A 132 -11.08 11.68 2.38
N TYR A 133 -10.85 11.64 3.69
CA TYR A 133 -9.91 12.52 4.38
C TYR A 133 -8.55 11.83 4.58
N SER A 134 -7.49 12.42 4.05
CA SER A 134 -6.12 11.91 4.12
C SER A 134 -5.22 12.89 4.88
N CYS A 135 -4.52 12.42 5.90
CA CYS A 135 -3.74 13.28 6.80
C CYS A 135 -2.23 13.02 6.63
N SER A 136 -1.45 14.05 6.31
CA SER A 136 -0.02 13.88 5.97
C SER A 136 0.86 13.56 7.18
N TRP A 137 2.10 13.16 6.88
CA TRP A 137 3.13 13.08 7.90
C TRP A 137 3.52 14.50 8.32
N ALA A 138 2.94 14.97 9.43
CA ALA A 138 3.19 16.32 9.90
C ALA A 138 4.65 16.52 10.33
N VAL A 139 5.42 17.13 9.42
CA VAL A 139 6.87 17.39 9.45
C VAL A 139 7.40 17.86 10.82
N TYR A 140 6.56 18.59 11.56
CA TYR A 140 6.89 19.27 12.81
C TYR A 140 6.84 18.37 14.06
N PHE A 141 6.26 17.17 14.02
CA PHE A 141 6.38 16.20 15.14
C PHE A 141 7.83 15.71 15.35
N GLY A 142 8.72 15.93 14.38
CA GLY A 142 10.15 15.72 14.52
C GLY A 142 10.60 14.28 14.26
N LYS A 143 11.89 14.03 14.53
CA LYS A 143 12.58 12.79 14.14
C LYS A 143 12.47 11.64 15.14
N ASN A 144 11.82 11.84 16.30
CA ASN A 144 11.61 10.74 17.25
C ASN A 144 10.31 10.01 16.94
N GLU A 145 10.44 8.85 16.30
CA GLU A 145 9.34 7.95 15.95
C GLU A 145 8.50 7.55 17.18
N SER A 146 9.15 7.24 18.30
CA SER A 146 8.49 6.77 19.55
C SER A 146 7.56 7.78 20.23
N THR A 147 7.60 9.05 19.83
CA THR A 147 6.69 10.12 20.32
C THR A 147 5.67 10.57 19.29
N ARG A 148 5.54 9.85 18.17
CA ARG A 148 4.54 10.14 17.14
C ARG A 148 3.15 9.68 17.61
N PRO A 149 2.07 10.36 17.20
CA PRO A 149 0.73 9.96 17.57
C PRO A 149 0.29 8.73 16.74
N LEU A 150 0.73 7.54 17.16
CA LEU A 150 0.42 6.27 16.53
C LEU A 150 -1.11 6.07 16.45
N THR A 151 -1.67 6.15 15.23
CA THR A 151 -3.08 5.85 14.89
C THR A 151 -4.14 6.76 15.53
N GLY A 152 -4.21 6.84 16.87
CA GLY A 152 -5.35 7.38 17.62
C GLY A 152 -5.75 8.79 17.22
N LEU A 153 -4.79 9.72 17.12
CA LEU A 153 -5.02 11.11 16.73
C LEU A 153 -5.63 11.24 15.34
N TYR A 154 -5.15 10.47 14.37
CA TYR A 154 -5.65 10.52 12.99
C TYR A 154 -7.08 9.94 12.93
N HIS A 155 -7.35 8.86 13.68
CA HIS A 155 -8.70 8.31 13.80
C HIS A 155 -9.68 9.25 14.52
N GLU A 156 -9.27 9.87 15.63
CA GLU A 156 -10.04 10.88 16.38
C GLU A 156 -10.31 12.14 15.52
N ALA A 157 -9.39 12.46 14.60
CA ALA A 157 -9.59 13.51 13.59
C ALA A 157 -10.46 13.07 12.40
N GLY A 158 -10.94 11.82 12.33
CA GLY A 158 -11.74 11.30 11.24
C GLY A 158 -10.96 11.03 9.93
N CYS A 159 -9.63 10.97 9.97
CA CYS A 159 -8.81 10.61 8.82
C CYS A 159 -9.11 9.16 8.39
N ASN A 160 -9.44 8.96 7.11
CA ASN A 160 -9.59 7.61 6.52
C ASN A 160 -8.22 6.97 6.23
N THR A 161 -7.22 7.78 5.92
CA THR A 161 -5.84 7.33 5.71
C THR A 161 -4.86 8.35 6.26
N TRP A 162 -3.67 7.91 6.67
CA TRP A 162 -2.62 8.82 7.13
C TRP A 162 -1.22 8.33 6.80
N ARG A 163 -0.36 9.27 6.40
CA ARG A 163 1.06 9.05 6.13
C ARG A 163 1.80 8.81 7.45
N ASN A 164 2.55 7.72 7.57
CA ASN A 164 3.25 7.36 8.82
C ASN A 164 4.74 7.75 8.84
N PHE A 165 5.35 7.93 7.68
CA PHE A 165 6.79 8.20 7.55
C PHE A 165 7.10 9.34 6.56
N HIS A 166 8.38 9.67 6.43
CA HIS A 166 8.91 10.69 5.53
C HIS A 166 8.50 10.49 4.06
N ASP A 167 8.54 11.58 3.29
CA ASP A 167 8.17 11.58 1.87
C ASP A 167 9.09 10.68 1.04
N ILE A 168 8.53 10.02 0.04
CA ILE A 168 9.25 9.10 -0.84
C ILE A 168 9.97 9.87 -1.96
N GLY A 169 11.24 10.19 -1.74
CA GLY A 169 12.10 10.68 -2.81
C GLY A 169 12.41 9.56 -3.81
N ASN A 170 12.26 9.80 -5.12
CA ASN A 170 12.54 8.80 -6.16
C ASN A 170 14.01 8.31 -6.09
N SER A 171 14.21 7.20 -5.40
CA SER A 171 15.49 6.49 -5.22
C SER A 171 15.27 5.19 -4.44
N TRP A 172 16.11 4.17 -4.69
CA TRP A 172 16.13 2.97 -3.85
C TRP A 172 16.33 3.28 -2.36
N LYS A 173 17.16 4.28 -2.04
CA LYS A 173 17.47 4.65 -0.64
C LYS A 173 16.22 5.11 0.14
N SER A 174 15.33 5.87 -0.49
CA SER A 174 14.09 6.33 0.16
C SER A 174 13.11 5.17 0.33
N LEU A 175 12.90 4.40 -0.74
CA LEU A 175 12.06 3.19 -0.72
C LEU A 175 12.50 2.20 0.37
N TYR A 176 13.80 1.90 0.44
CA TYR A 176 14.39 1.06 1.49
C TYR A 176 14.11 1.62 2.90
N SER A 177 14.22 2.94 3.11
CA SER A 177 13.95 3.54 4.42
C SER A 177 12.49 3.44 4.86
N ILE A 178 11.54 3.49 3.91
CA ILE A 178 10.11 3.25 4.15
C ILE A 178 9.86 1.78 4.49
N ILE A 179 10.40 0.84 3.69
CA ILE A 179 10.31 -0.60 3.97
C ILE A 179 10.85 -0.94 5.36
N MET A 180 11.99 -0.35 5.74
CA MET A 180 12.55 -0.53 7.09
C MET A 180 11.71 0.10 8.19
N HIS A 181 11.07 1.26 7.98
CA HIS A 181 10.12 1.82 8.96
C HIS A 181 8.94 0.87 9.19
N TRP A 182 8.33 0.34 8.13
CA TRP A 182 7.26 -0.67 8.29
C TRP A 182 7.78 -1.93 8.97
N ALA A 183 8.99 -2.38 8.65
CA ALA A 183 9.64 -3.54 9.31
C ALA A 183 9.95 -3.31 10.79
N ASP A 184 10.23 -2.08 11.22
CA ASP A 184 10.49 -1.77 12.62
C ASP A 184 9.22 -1.55 13.46
N TYR A 185 8.13 -1.08 12.83
CA TYR A 185 6.89 -0.69 13.52
C TYR A 185 5.64 -1.51 13.11
N TRP A 186 5.78 -2.64 12.39
CA TRP A 186 4.67 -3.40 11.80
C TRP A 186 3.52 -3.69 12.80
N SER A 187 3.86 -4.13 14.01
CA SER A 187 2.89 -4.52 15.05
C SER A 187 2.24 -3.35 15.76
N ASP A 188 2.78 -2.13 15.65
CA ASP A 188 2.12 -0.89 16.07
C ASP A 188 1.24 -0.33 14.95
N LEU A 189 1.72 -0.35 13.70
CA LEU A 189 0.98 0.08 12.52
C LEU A 189 -0.30 -0.74 12.30
N GLN A 190 -0.26 -2.05 12.56
CA GLN A 190 -1.44 -2.93 12.50
C GLN A 190 -2.57 -2.54 13.47
N LYS A 191 -2.30 -1.76 14.53
CA LYS A 191 -3.32 -1.34 15.51
C LYS A 191 -4.29 -0.27 14.97
N LYS A 192 -4.22 0.04 13.67
CA LYS A 192 -5.20 0.87 12.97
C LYS A 192 -6.62 0.29 13.09
N PRO A 193 -7.66 1.12 13.24
CA PRO A 193 -9.06 0.70 13.12
C PRO A 193 -9.39 0.00 11.80
N SER A 194 -10.53 -0.69 11.80
CA SER A 194 -11.14 -1.17 10.56
C SER A 194 -11.66 0.02 9.73
N GLY A 195 -11.58 -0.09 8.40
CA GLY A 195 -11.98 0.96 7.47
C GLY A 195 -11.00 2.15 7.34
N THR A 196 -9.87 2.14 8.05
CA THR A 196 -8.79 3.12 7.88
C THR A 196 -7.50 2.47 7.38
N PHE A 197 -6.57 3.24 6.81
CA PHE A 197 -5.34 2.73 6.19
C PHE A 197 -4.10 3.53 6.61
N ASN A 198 -2.94 2.85 6.71
CA ASN A 198 -1.65 3.52 6.84
C ASN A 198 -1.08 3.76 5.44
N ASP A 199 -0.67 4.98 5.16
CA ASP A 199 -0.09 5.40 3.89
C ASP A 199 1.44 5.40 3.96
N ALA A 200 2.05 4.64 3.05
CA ALA A 200 3.50 4.54 2.82
C ALA A 200 4.03 5.53 1.77
N ASP A 201 3.18 6.46 1.33
CA ASP A 201 3.41 7.44 0.26
C ASP A 201 3.33 6.88 -1.16
N MET A 202 3.47 7.74 -2.16
CA MET A 202 3.21 7.44 -3.57
C MET A 202 4.13 6.36 -4.19
N LEU A 203 3.62 5.69 -5.21
CA LEU A 203 4.36 4.72 -6.03
C LEU A 203 5.33 5.44 -6.98
N LEU A 204 6.60 5.03 -6.95
CA LEU A 204 7.67 5.44 -7.87
C LEU A 204 7.70 4.57 -9.15
N VAL A 205 6.78 3.61 -9.27
CA VAL A 205 6.75 2.63 -10.36
C VAL A 205 6.59 3.34 -11.71
N GLY A 206 7.64 3.28 -12.53
CA GLY A 206 7.71 3.94 -13.83
C GLY A 206 8.04 5.44 -13.78
N ASP A 207 8.36 6.01 -12.61
CA ASP A 207 8.91 7.37 -12.53
C ASP A 207 10.40 7.36 -12.87
N MET A 208 10.72 7.88 -14.05
CA MET A 208 12.07 8.00 -14.59
C MET A 208 12.61 9.44 -14.53
N SER A 209 11.98 10.35 -13.77
CA SER A 209 12.26 11.80 -13.85
C SER A 209 13.53 12.27 -13.11
N ASN A 210 14.34 11.37 -12.55
CA ASN A 210 15.51 11.70 -11.74
C ASN A 210 16.84 11.43 -12.48
N ASP A 211 17.93 12.04 -12.00
CA ASP A 211 19.30 11.81 -12.48
C ASP A 211 19.86 10.41 -12.10
N HIS A 212 19.00 9.47 -11.71
CA HIS A 212 19.36 8.13 -11.22
C HIS A 212 18.69 7.00 -12.01
N GLY A 213 17.81 7.30 -12.97
CA GLY A 213 17.14 6.31 -13.82
C GLY A 213 15.98 5.57 -13.16
N GLY A 214 15.31 6.20 -12.18
CA GLY A 214 14.14 5.65 -11.50
C GLY A 214 14.42 4.44 -10.60
N LEU A 215 13.43 3.55 -10.49
CA LEU A 215 13.58 2.20 -9.94
C LEU A 215 13.81 1.19 -11.07
N SER A 216 14.60 0.14 -10.83
CA SER A 216 14.64 -1.01 -11.76
C SER A 216 13.28 -1.70 -11.86
N VAL A 217 13.05 -2.53 -12.88
CA VAL A 217 11.81 -3.32 -13.04
C VAL A 217 11.56 -4.18 -11.80
N GLU A 218 12.61 -4.73 -11.22
CA GLU A 218 12.61 -5.58 -10.04
C GLU A 218 12.31 -4.77 -8.76
N GLN A 219 12.91 -3.59 -8.61
CA GLN A 219 12.64 -2.67 -7.50
C GLN A 219 11.22 -2.08 -7.57
N ALA A 220 10.69 -1.87 -8.77
CA ALA A 220 9.32 -1.43 -9.00
C ALA A 220 8.30 -2.54 -8.67
N ARG A 221 8.57 -3.80 -9.06
CA ARG A 221 7.81 -4.96 -8.56
C ARG A 221 7.86 -5.01 -7.04
N LEU A 222 9.04 -4.83 -6.45
CA LEU A 222 9.23 -4.84 -5.00
C LEU A 222 8.35 -3.80 -4.30
N GLN A 223 8.35 -2.54 -4.76
CA GLN A 223 7.49 -1.51 -4.20
C GLN A 223 6.01 -1.90 -4.30
N PHE A 224 5.56 -2.32 -5.48
CA PHE A 224 4.14 -2.62 -5.70
C PHE A 224 3.64 -3.81 -4.86
N GLY A 225 4.44 -4.88 -4.77
CA GLY A 225 4.15 -6.02 -3.90
C GLY A 225 4.20 -5.66 -2.41
N PHE A 226 5.13 -4.79 -1.99
CA PHE A 226 5.18 -4.32 -0.60
C PHE A 226 3.93 -3.51 -0.24
N TRP A 227 3.56 -2.51 -1.04
CA TRP A 227 2.36 -1.69 -0.86
C TRP A 227 1.08 -2.53 -0.83
N ALA A 228 1.01 -3.60 -1.63
CA ALA A 228 -0.10 -4.56 -1.61
C ALA A 228 -0.18 -5.34 -0.28
N MET A 229 0.95 -5.85 0.21
CA MET A 229 1.02 -6.56 1.49
C MET A 229 0.64 -5.68 2.68
N ILE A 230 1.10 -4.43 2.73
CA ILE A 230 0.79 -3.52 3.84
C ILE A 230 -0.58 -2.82 3.73
N ALA A 231 -1.33 -3.06 2.65
CA ALA A 231 -2.59 -2.37 2.32
C ALA A 231 -2.49 -0.83 2.28
N SER A 232 -1.37 -0.31 1.75
CA SER A 232 -1.17 1.14 1.52
C SER A 232 -1.94 1.59 0.27
N PRO A 233 -2.42 2.86 0.21
CA PRO A 233 -2.99 3.42 -1.02
C PRO A 233 -2.03 3.30 -2.22
N LEU A 234 -2.56 2.94 -3.38
CA LEU A 234 -1.80 2.74 -4.63
C LEU A 234 -1.76 4.02 -5.49
N PHE A 235 -1.36 5.16 -4.92
CA PHE A 235 -1.24 6.40 -5.70
C PHE A 235 -0.04 6.34 -6.66
N ILE A 236 -0.28 6.40 -7.97
CA ILE A 236 0.77 6.43 -8.99
C ILE A 236 1.36 7.86 -9.05
N GLY A 237 2.64 8.02 -8.70
CA GLY A 237 3.35 9.30 -8.83
C GLY A 237 3.92 9.57 -10.23
N ALA A 238 4.06 8.53 -11.05
CA ALA A 238 4.64 8.58 -12.39
C ALA A 238 3.67 9.08 -13.48
N ASP A 239 4.20 9.67 -14.56
CA ASP A 239 3.37 10.10 -15.70
C ASP A 239 2.96 8.92 -16.59
N VAL A 240 1.76 8.37 -16.34
CA VAL A 240 1.16 7.28 -17.12
C VAL A 240 1.03 7.57 -18.62
N ARG A 241 1.13 8.84 -19.07
CA ARG A 241 1.09 9.20 -20.51
C ARG A 241 2.34 8.77 -21.27
N SER A 242 3.47 8.61 -20.59
CA SER A 242 4.79 8.31 -21.16
C SER A 242 5.48 7.11 -20.49
N MET A 243 4.79 6.44 -19.56
CA MET A 243 5.27 5.24 -18.87
C MET A 243 5.54 4.09 -19.85
N SER A 244 6.67 3.38 -19.67
CA SER A 244 7.01 2.24 -20.51
C SER A 244 6.12 1.01 -20.19
N PRO A 245 5.88 0.11 -21.17
CA PRO A 245 4.97 -1.03 -20.98
C PRO A 245 5.29 -1.88 -19.75
N VAL A 246 6.57 -2.15 -19.47
CA VAL A 246 6.96 -3.02 -18.34
C VAL A 246 6.59 -2.46 -16.97
N TYR A 247 6.57 -1.13 -16.77
CA TYR A 247 6.09 -0.53 -15.52
C TYR A 247 4.57 -0.42 -15.47
N ARG A 248 3.92 -0.20 -16.62
CA ARG A 248 2.46 -0.27 -16.75
C ARG A 248 1.94 -1.67 -16.42
N ASP A 249 2.57 -2.72 -16.93
CA ASP A 249 2.18 -4.11 -16.68
C ASP A 249 2.38 -4.53 -15.20
N ILE A 250 3.32 -3.90 -14.48
CA ILE A 250 3.44 -4.02 -13.01
C ILE A 250 2.20 -3.43 -12.33
N LEU A 251 1.85 -2.18 -12.66
CA LEU A 251 0.72 -1.47 -12.05
C LEU A 251 -0.64 -2.07 -12.40
N LEU A 252 -0.81 -2.64 -13.60
CA LEU A 252 -2.07 -3.26 -14.03
C LEU A 252 -2.26 -4.70 -13.49
N ASN A 253 -1.31 -5.24 -12.70
CA ASN A 253 -1.35 -6.62 -12.23
C ASN A 253 -2.51 -6.86 -11.23
N GLN A 254 -3.65 -7.30 -11.77
CA GLN A 254 -4.89 -7.58 -11.04
C GLN A 254 -4.68 -8.53 -9.86
N ARG A 255 -3.76 -9.50 -9.98
CA ARG A 255 -3.48 -10.45 -8.90
C ARG A 255 -2.90 -9.73 -7.68
N VAL A 256 -1.95 -8.81 -7.88
CA VAL A 256 -1.33 -8.03 -6.80
C VAL A 256 -2.27 -6.94 -6.27
N ILE A 257 -3.07 -6.31 -7.15
CA ILE A 257 -4.11 -5.36 -6.74
C ILE A 257 -5.15 -6.04 -5.83
N ALA A 258 -5.59 -7.27 -6.13
CA ALA A 258 -6.53 -8.00 -5.29
C ALA A 258 -6.00 -8.26 -3.86
N ILE A 259 -4.68 -8.39 -3.67
CA ILE A 259 -4.06 -8.50 -2.34
C ILE A 259 -4.04 -7.15 -1.62
N ASN A 260 -3.86 -6.04 -2.34
CA ASN A 260 -3.99 -4.70 -1.77
C ASN A 260 -5.44 -4.41 -1.34
N GLN A 261 -6.39 -4.65 -2.24
CA GLN A 261 -7.82 -4.34 -2.13
C GLN A 261 -8.64 -5.42 -1.39
N ASP A 262 -7.99 -6.32 -0.66
CA ASP A 262 -8.66 -7.33 0.17
C ASP A 262 -9.61 -6.69 1.19
N VAL A 263 -10.86 -7.19 1.23
CA VAL A 263 -11.97 -6.56 1.96
C VAL A 263 -11.81 -6.57 3.49
N SER A 264 -10.89 -7.34 4.04
CA SER A 264 -10.56 -7.26 5.48
C SER A 264 -9.83 -5.96 5.85
N GLY A 265 -9.19 -5.30 4.87
CA GLY A 265 -8.32 -4.15 5.10
C GLY A 265 -7.13 -4.42 6.02
N ARG A 266 -6.80 -5.69 6.29
CA ARG A 266 -5.66 -6.09 7.13
C ARG A 266 -4.33 -5.79 6.42
N GLN A 267 -3.33 -5.41 7.20
CA GLN A 267 -1.94 -5.31 6.74
C GLN A 267 -1.22 -6.62 7.00
N ALA A 268 -0.11 -6.87 6.31
CA ALA A 268 0.75 -7.98 6.60
C ALA A 268 1.42 -7.90 7.98
N ASP A 269 1.56 -9.05 8.62
CA ASP A 269 2.54 -9.34 9.66
C ASP A 269 3.94 -9.45 9.05
N CYS A 270 4.98 -9.04 9.77
CA CYS A 270 6.35 -9.39 9.38
C CYS A 270 6.87 -10.55 10.25
N VAL A 271 7.23 -11.66 9.59
CA VAL A 271 7.63 -12.91 10.25
C VAL A 271 9.14 -13.18 10.17
N LEU A 272 9.89 -12.43 9.35
CA LEU A 272 11.35 -12.48 9.28
C LEU A 272 11.94 -11.13 8.86
N GLY A 273 13.09 -10.76 9.42
CA GLY A 273 13.86 -9.57 8.99
C GLY A 273 13.35 -8.23 9.53
N CYS A 274 12.57 -8.27 10.61
CA CYS A 274 11.83 -7.15 11.18
C CYS A 274 12.00 -7.10 12.71
N SER A 275 11.87 -5.91 13.30
CA SER A 275 11.92 -5.76 14.76
C SER A 275 10.69 -6.39 15.42
N GLY A 276 10.88 -7.00 16.60
CA GLY A 276 9.80 -7.62 17.37
C GLY A 276 9.20 -8.90 16.79
N ALA A 277 9.75 -9.47 15.71
CA ALA A 277 9.32 -10.77 15.19
C ALA A 277 9.50 -11.89 16.25
N PRO A 278 8.64 -12.94 16.28
CA PRO A 278 8.64 -13.94 17.35
C PRO A 278 9.97 -14.68 17.53
N ALA A 279 10.49 -14.70 18.76
CA ALA A 279 11.79 -15.30 19.09
C ALA A 279 11.82 -16.85 19.03
N GLU A 280 10.71 -17.51 18.67
CA GLU A 280 10.63 -18.97 18.48
C GLU A 280 11.25 -19.44 17.15
N SER A 281 11.78 -18.52 16.34
CA SER A 281 12.83 -18.87 15.38
C SER A 281 14.05 -19.44 16.13
N ASN A 282 14.22 -20.77 16.14
CA ASN A 282 15.32 -21.48 16.82
C ASN A 282 16.73 -21.19 16.24
N THR A 283 16.85 -20.18 15.37
CA THR A 283 18.07 -19.57 14.85
C THR A 283 18.54 -18.46 15.79
N GLY A 284 19.11 -18.84 16.94
CA GLY A 284 19.42 -17.94 18.07
C GLY A 284 20.20 -16.68 17.68
N LYS A 285 19.58 -15.51 17.88
CA LYS A 285 20.11 -14.18 17.53
C LYS A 285 20.81 -14.13 16.16
N MET A 286 20.09 -14.52 15.10
CA MET A 286 20.45 -14.07 13.75
C MET A 286 20.69 -12.55 13.77
N ALA A 287 21.88 -12.13 13.33
CA ALA A 287 22.24 -10.72 13.28
C ALA A 287 21.41 -9.97 12.23
N ALA A 288 21.42 -8.64 12.29
CA ALA A 288 20.86 -7.74 11.28
C ALA A 288 21.69 -7.72 9.98
N SER A 289 21.99 -8.91 9.43
CA SER A 289 22.86 -9.16 8.28
C SER A 289 22.15 -9.87 7.12
N THR A 290 20.84 -10.07 7.22
CA THR A 290 20.01 -10.55 6.10
C THR A 290 19.11 -9.41 5.64
N ASN A 291 19.40 -8.88 4.45
CA ASN A 291 18.50 -8.02 3.69
C ASN A 291 17.30 -8.82 3.13
N LEU A 292 16.84 -9.88 3.81
CA LEU A 292 15.70 -10.69 3.40
C LEU A 292 14.62 -10.57 4.46
N GLN A 293 13.48 -10.02 4.06
CA GLN A 293 12.28 -10.01 4.89
C GLN A 293 11.27 -11.04 4.37
N VAL A 294 10.46 -11.55 5.29
CA VAL A 294 9.28 -12.36 4.95
C VAL A 294 8.07 -11.77 5.66
N TRP A 295 7.02 -11.54 4.89
CA TRP A 295 5.76 -10.97 5.33
C TRP A 295 4.61 -11.93 5.04
N PHE A 296 3.55 -11.86 5.85
CA PHE A 296 2.38 -12.73 5.77
C PHE A 296 1.11 -11.87 5.94
N LYS A 297 0.10 -12.05 5.10
CA LYS A 297 -1.21 -11.40 5.19
C LYS A 297 -2.29 -12.47 5.05
N SER A 298 -3.24 -12.50 5.98
CA SER A 298 -4.49 -13.25 5.78
C SER A 298 -5.35 -12.54 4.73
N VAL A 299 -5.97 -13.31 3.82
CA VAL A 299 -6.75 -12.81 2.68
C VAL A 299 -8.14 -13.43 2.72
N THR A 300 -9.16 -12.63 2.44
CA THR A 300 -10.56 -13.05 2.52
C THR A 300 -10.89 -14.07 1.43
N THR A 301 -11.45 -15.22 1.80
CA THR A 301 -11.93 -16.21 0.84
C THR A 301 -13.23 -15.75 0.18
N THR A 302 -13.32 -15.91 -1.15
CA THR A 302 -14.54 -15.65 -1.92
C THR A 302 -15.58 -16.78 -1.82
N THR A 303 -15.23 -17.91 -1.22
CA THR A 303 -16.09 -19.08 -1.04
C THR A 303 -16.74 -19.09 0.33
N THR A 304 -18.07 -19.11 0.39
CA THR A 304 -18.87 -19.12 1.64
C THR A 304 -18.78 -20.43 2.45
N THR A 305 -17.95 -21.38 2.03
CA THR A 305 -17.58 -22.57 2.81
C THR A 305 -16.66 -22.16 3.95
N SER A 306 -17.10 -22.34 5.20
CA SER A 306 -16.40 -21.98 6.45
C SER A 306 -15.03 -22.62 6.70
N ASN A 307 -14.56 -23.42 5.74
CA ASN A 307 -13.53 -24.44 5.90
C ASN A 307 -12.27 -24.08 5.09
N LYS A 308 -12.27 -22.92 4.40
CA LYS A 308 -11.14 -22.42 3.60
C LYS A 308 -10.63 -21.10 4.14
N ALA A 309 -9.33 -21.03 4.41
CA ALA A 309 -8.59 -19.80 4.64
C ALA A 309 -7.64 -19.54 3.46
N SER A 310 -7.56 -18.29 3.01
CA SER A 310 -6.54 -17.85 2.05
C SER A 310 -5.51 -16.94 2.73
N MET A 311 -4.33 -16.85 2.13
CA MET A 311 -3.27 -15.96 2.58
C MET A 311 -2.52 -15.34 1.40
N ALA A 312 -1.60 -14.46 1.74
CA ALA A 312 -0.56 -13.91 0.89
C ALA A 312 0.74 -13.97 1.71
N ILE A 313 1.80 -14.50 1.13
CA ILE A 313 3.16 -14.47 1.70
C ILE A 313 3.99 -13.55 0.80
N ALA A 314 4.99 -12.84 1.31
CA ALA A 314 5.91 -12.10 0.43
C ALA A 314 7.35 -12.21 0.93
N PHE A 315 8.25 -12.44 -0.02
CA PHE A 315 9.68 -12.47 0.19
C PHE A 315 10.26 -11.18 -0.41
N PHE A 316 10.94 -10.38 0.40
CA PHE A 316 11.58 -9.15 -0.06
C PHE A 316 13.08 -9.23 0.20
N ASN A 317 13.84 -9.51 -0.87
CA ASN A 317 15.28 -9.33 -0.88
C ASN A 317 15.56 -7.83 -1.13
N LEU A 318 16.33 -7.19 -0.26
CA LEU A 318 16.59 -5.73 -0.22
C LEU A 318 18.06 -5.40 -0.55
N ASN A 319 18.84 -6.36 -1.06
CA ASN A 319 20.26 -6.19 -1.38
C ASN A 319 20.44 -5.27 -2.60
N ASN A 320 20.79 -3.99 -2.37
CA ASN A 320 21.13 -3.00 -3.41
C ASN A 320 22.49 -3.24 -4.11
N GLY A 321 22.86 -4.50 -4.34
CA GLY A 321 24.17 -4.92 -4.81
C GLY A 321 24.18 -5.41 -6.26
N SER A 322 25.22 -5.05 -7.01
CA SER A 322 25.46 -5.53 -8.38
C SER A 322 26.04 -6.95 -8.47
N THR A 323 26.03 -7.71 -7.38
CA THR A 323 26.49 -9.11 -7.29
C THR A 323 25.34 -10.04 -6.85
N PRO A 324 25.16 -11.22 -7.47
CA PRO A 324 24.08 -12.13 -7.09
C PRO A 324 24.36 -12.80 -5.74
N ASN A 325 23.78 -12.25 -4.67
CA ASN A 325 23.69 -12.94 -3.39
C ASN A 325 22.43 -13.81 -3.40
N ASN A 326 22.54 -15.03 -3.93
CA ASN A 326 21.48 -16.03 -3.91
C ASN A 326 21.19 -16.46 -2.46
N GLN A 327 20.26 -15.77 -1.81
CA GLN A 327 19.73 -16.11 -0.50
C GLN A 327 18.48 -16.99 -0.69
N SER A 328 18.44 -18.11 0.03
CA SER A 328 17.27 -18.99 0.09
C SER A 328 16.73 -19.02 1.51
N ALA A 329 15.42 -18.88 1.65
CA ALA A 329 14.71 -19.09 2.91
C ALA A 329 13.72 -20.25 2.75
N THR A 330 13.64 -21.10 3.76
CA THR A 330 12.66 -22.17 3.85
C THR A 330 11.63 -21.82 4.93
N LEU A 331 10.37 -21.66 4.52
CA LEU A 331 9.25 -21.44 5.43
C LEU A 331 8.60 -22.77 5.81
N ASN A 332 8.42 -22.98 7.11
CA ASN A 332 7.58 -24.02 7.67
C ASN A 332 6.26 -23.35 8.10
N ILE A 333 5.30 -23.31 7.18
CA ILE A 333 3.93 -22.85 7.45
C ILE A 333 3.21 -23.96 8.24
N THR A 334 2.82 -23.67 9.48
CA THR A 334 2.15 -24.63 10.37
C THR A 334 0.80 -24.05 10.78
N TYR A 335 -0.29 -24.72 10.41
CA TYR A 335 -1.64 -24.31 10.83
C TYR A 335 -1.99 -25.01 12.15
N GLN A 336 -2.39 -24.23 13.16
CA GLN A 336 -2.98 -24.78 14.38
C GLN A 336 -4.51 -24.66 14.30
N PHE A 337 -5.12 -25.62 13.61
CA PHE A 337 -6.55 -25.88 13.71
C PHE A 337 -6.86 -26.74 14.93
N SER A 338 -8.04 -26.55 15.53
CA SER A 338 -8.49 -27.25 16.74
C SER A 338 -8.74 -28.76 16.54
N ALA A 339 -8.82 -29.24 15.29
CA ALA A 339 -8.96 -30.67 14.98
C ALA A 339 -8.28 -31.09 13.67
N ARG A 340 -7.38 -32.09 13.77
CA ARG A 340 -6.78 -32.90 12.67
C ARG A 340 -5.84 -32.13 11.72
N ARG A 341 -5.30 -32.86 10.73
CA ARG A 341 -4.25 -32.42 9.82
C ARG A 341 -4.83 -31.51 8.73
N SER A 342 -4.40 -30.25 8.73
CA SER A 342 -4.45 -29.39 7.55
C SER A 342 -3.60 -29.96 6.41
N GLN A 343 -3.90 -29.52 5.19
CA GLN A 343 -3.02 -29.67 4.03
C GLN A 343 -2.80 -28.31 3.39
N ILE A 344 -1.56 -28.04 2.98
CA ILE A 344 -1.24 -26.90 2.13
C ILE A 344 -1.76 -27.27 0.73
N GLY A 345 -2.81 -26.60 0.26
CA GLY A 345 -3.43 -26.86 -1.03
C GLY A 345 -2.61 -26.35 -2.23
N GLU A 346 -3.24 -25.55 -3.10
CA GLU A 346 -2.54 -24.98 -4.26
C GLU A 346 -1.62 -23.82 -3.88
N CYS A 347 -0.56 -23.63 -4.68
CA CYS A 347 0.42 -22.55 -4.54
C CYS A 347 0.46 -21.71 -5.83
N PHE A 348 0.19 -20.41 -5.72
CA PHE A 348 0.21 -19.48 -6.85
C PHE A 348 1.42 -18.54 -6.77
N ASP A 349 1.93 -18.14 -7.93
CA ASP A 349 2.70 -16.89 -8.07
C ASP A 349 1.79 -15.83 -8.73
N LEU A 350 1.97 -14.57 -8.34
CA LEU A 350 1.18 -13.45 -8.85
C LEU A 350 1.94 -12.64 -9.92
N TRP A 351 3.23 -12.91 -10.14
CA TRP A 351 4.03 -12.25 -11.18
C TRP A 351 4.22 -13.09 -12.45
N SER A 352 4.24 -14.42 -12.33
CA SER A 352 4.04 -15.35 -13.45
C SER A 352 2.59 -15.82 -13.52
N ALA A 353 2.17 -16.33 -14.70
CA ALA A 353 0.79 -16.80 -14.90
C ALA A 353 0.49 -18.13 -14.17
N SER A 354 1.52 -18.88 -13.80
CA SER A 354 1.46 -20.30 -13.44
C SER A 354 1.11 -20.57 -11.97
N THR A 355 0.50 -21.73 -11.72
CA THR A 355 0.65 -22.45 -10.45
C THR A 355 2.11 -22.90 -10.30
N VAL A 356 2.60 -22.99 -9.06
CA VAL A 356 3.98 -23.43 -8.77
C VAL A 356 3.94 -24.49 -7.68
N ASP A 357 4.54 -25.67 -7.90
CA ASP A 357 4.58 -26.77 -6.92
C ASP A 357 5.57 -26.49 -5.77
N LEU A 358 5.31 -25.43 -5.01
CA LEU A 358 6.00 -25.05 -3.78
C LEU A 358 5.36 -25.74 -2.56
N CYS A 359 4.09 -26.11 -2.65
CA CYS A 359 3.27 -26.58 -1.54
C CYS A 359 3.63 -28.00 -1.06
N ASN A 360 4.01 -28.91 -1.98
CA ASN A 360 4.30 -30.32 -1.64
C ASN A 360 5.77 -30.64 -1.33
N GLN A 361 6.67 -29.68 -1.50
CA GLN A 361 8.12 -29.93 -1.43
C GLN A 361 8.77 -29.03 -0.39
N GLY A 362 9.33 -29.63 0.67
CA GLY A 362 10.15 -28.94 1.68
C GLY A 362 11.51 -28.48 1.15
N ARG A 363 11.52 -27.79 0.01
CA ARG A 363 12.68 -27.27 -0.70
C ARG A 363 12.67 -25.74 -0.60
N GLY A 364 13.73 -25.17 -0.04
CA GLY A 364 13.91 -23.71 -0.05
C GLY A 364 13.97 -23.20 -1.49
N GLY A 365 13.20 -22.15 -1.79
CA GLY A 365 13.26 -21.48 -3.09
C GLY A 365 14.62 -20.78 -3.24
N SER A 366 15.31 -21.03 -4.36
CA SER A 366 16.42 -20.20 -4.78
C SER A 366 15.86 -18.90 -5.37
N SER A 367 15.71 -17.86 -4.55
CA SER A 367 15.36 -16.53 -5.08
C SER A 367 16.52 -16.00 -5.92
N GLU A 368 16.37 -16.04 -7.24
CA GLU A 368 17.15 -15.15 -8.11
C GLU A 368 16.54 -13.76 -7.96
N TYR A 369 17.33 -12.81 -7.44
CA TYR A 369 17.09 -11.36 -7.42
C TYR A 369 15.63 -10.85 -7.25
N TRP A 370 15.34 -10.25 -6.08
CA TRP A 370 14.13 -9.45 -5.84
C TRP A 370 12.78 -10.20 -5.98
N GLU A 371 12.81 -11.53 -5.93
CA GLU A 371 11.65 -12.38 -6.22
C GLU A 371 10.59 -12.35 -5.10
N ILE A 372 9.59 -11.48 -5.27
CA ILE A 372 8.32 -11.61 -4.54
C ILE A 372 7.58 -12.82 -5.09
N ARG A 373 7.15 -13.75 -4.22
CA ARG A 373 6.18 -14.79 -4.55
C ARG A 373 4.96 -14.65 -3.65
N VAL A 374 3.86 -14.07 -4.17
CA VAL A 374 2.63 -13.94 -3.37
C VAL A 374 1.79 -15.20 -3.40
N VAL A 375 2.18 -16.15 -2.55
CA VAL A 375 1.53 -17.45 -2.43
C VAL A 375 0.17 -17.30 -1.73
N ARG A 376 -0.90 -17.42 -2.52
CA ARG A 376 -2.18 -17.94 -2.00
C ARG A 376 -2.00 -19.43 -1.75
N VAL A 377 -2.34 -19.84 -0.53
CA VAL A 377 -2.62 -21.21 -0.11
C VAL A 377 -4.08 -21.26 0.30
N ASP A 378 -4.79 -22.32 -0.09
CA ASP A 378 -6.11 -22.67 0.45
C ASP A 378 -6.01 -23.99 1.23
N ASP A 379 -6.79 -24.13 2.30
CA ASP A 379 -7.09 -25.44 2.92
C ASP A 379 -8.34 -26.06 2.23
N ASP A 380 -8.51 -27.37 2.38
CA ASP A 380 -9.53 -28.18 1.70
C ASP A 380 -10.19 -29.20 2.66
N THR A 381 -10.03 -29.01 3.98
CA THR A 381 -10.50 -29.96 5.00
C THR A 381 -11.78 -29.51 5.72
N ASP A 382 -12.78 -30.40 5.80
CA ASP A 382 -14.08 -30.08 6.39
C ASP A 382 -14.02 -29.81 7.91
N PHE A 383 -14.56 -28.66 8.30
CA PHE A 383 -14.68 -28.22 9.69
C PHE A 383 -16.10 -28.43 10.23
N ASP A 384 -16.22 -29.02 11.41
CA ASP A 384 -17.48 -29.07 12.16
C ASP A 384 -17.63 -27.74 12.93
N GLY A 385 -18.69 -26.98 12.65
CA GLY A 385 -18.78 -25.53 12.87
C GLY A 385 -18.99 -25.06 14.31
N ASN A 386 -18.24 -25.60 15.27
CA ASN A 386 -18.45 -25.43 16.71
C ASN A 386 -17.35 -24.65 17.47
N THR A 387 -16.25 -24.23 16.83
CA THR A 387 -15.23 -23.36 17.45
C THR A 387 -15.34 -21.92 16.97
N LYS A 388 -15.17 -20.96 17.89
CA LYS A 388 -15.32 -19.52 17.64
C LYS A 388 -14.02 -18.78 17.31
N ASP A 389 -12.92 -19.51 17.22
CA ASP A 389 -11.57 -18.97 17.15
C ASP A 389 -11.11 -18.86 15.69
N ASP A 390 -10.62 -17.68 15.28
CA ASP A 390 -9.95 -17.48 13.98
C ASP A 390 -8.77 -18.48 13.87
N PRO A 391 -8.58 -19.16 12.72
CA PRO A 391 -7.56 -20.20 12.60
C PRO A 391 -6.13 -19.63 12.70
N MET A 392 -5.38 -20.10 13.69
CA MET A 392 -4.03 -19.61 14.00
C MET A 392 -2.99 -20.19 13.02
N VAL A 393 -2.58 -19.37 12.04
CA VAL A 393 -1.49 -19.68 11.11
C VAL A 393 -0.16 -19.29 11.74
N HIS A 394 0.66 -20.29 12.10
CA HIS A 394 2.02 -20.08 12.58
C HIS A 394 3.04 -20.28 11.45
N VAL A 395 3.48 -19.18 10.84
CA VAL A 395 4.62 -19.19 9.91
C VAL A 395 5.92 -19.18 10.72
N SER A 396 6.75 -20.20 10.55
CA SER A 396 8.09 -20.27 11.16
C SER A 396 9.15 -20.41 10.07
N VAL A 397 10.37 -19.92 10.32
CA VAL A 397 11.48 -19.99 9.36
C VAL A 397 12.48 -21.03 9.84
N ALA A 398 12.68 -22.09 9.05
CA ALA A 398 13.46 -23.26 9.46
C ALA A 398 14.93 -23.20 9.02
N ALA A 399 15.24 -22.55 7.90
CA ALA A 399 16.62 -22.38 7.43
C ALA A 399 16.77 -21.18 6.51
N LEU A 400 17.94 -20.52 6.61
CA LEU A 400 18.46 -19.54 5.67
C LEU A 400 19.78 -20.09 5.11
N ASN A 401 19.69 -20.88 4.04
CA ASN A 401 20.87 -21.50 3.43
C ASN A 401 21.50 -20.52 2.44
N MET A 402 22.74 -20.11 2.73
CA MET A 402 23.61 -19.40 1.79
C MET A 402 24.62 -20.41 1.21
N PRO A 403 24.42 -20.92 -0.02
CA PRO A 403 25.39 -21.83 -0.63
C PRO A 403 26.61 -21.05 -1.13
N PRO A 404 27.84 -21.37 -0.69
CA PRO A 404 29.03 -20.94 -1.42
C PRO A 404 29.10 -21.73 -2.74
N THR A 405 29.39 -21.02 -3.84
CA THR A 405 29.49 -21.53 -5.22
C THR A 405 28.18 -21.96 -5.91
N CYS A 406 28.18 -21.86 -7.24
CA CYS A 406 26.99 -21.94 -8.11
C CYS A 406 26.92 -23.25 -8.90
N HIS A 407 25.75 -23.90 -8.93
CA HIS A 407 25.45 -25.04 -9.80
C HIS A 407 24.02 -25.01 -10.36
N ARG A 408 23.88 -25.16 -11.69
CA ARG A 408 22.61 -25.34 -12.43
C ARG A 408 22.19 -26.82 -12.48
N LEU A 409 20.93 -27.13 -12.14
CA LEU A 409 20.19 -28.41 -12.30
C LEU A 409 18.67 -28.08 -12.24
N LEU A 410 17.65 -28.73 -12.82
CA LEU A 410 17.36 -29.71 -13.92
C LEU A 410 15.87 -29.39 -14.31
N ARG A 411 15.27 -29.59 -15.50
CA ARG A 411 15.38 -30.50 -16.67
C ARG A 411 14.63 -31.86 -16.55
N ILE A 412 13.73 -32.08 -17.53
CA ILE A 412 12.96 -33.29 -17.94
C ILE A 412 11.64 -33.58 -17.18
N ASP A 413 10.54 -33.24 -17.86
CA ASP A 413 9.37 -34.05 -18.26
C ASP A 413 8.99 -35.36 -17.51
N SER A 414 7.69 -35.59 -17.29
CA SER A 414 6.90 -36.46 -18.21
C SER A 414 5.41 -36.61 -17.80
N HIS A 415 4.50 -36.37 -18.76
CA HIS A 415 3.09 -36.80 -18.91
C HIS A 415 2.09 -36.78 -17.71
N SER A 416 0.78 -36.60 -17.91
CA SER A 416 -0.04 -36.57 -19.12
C SER A 416 -1.07 -35.43 -19.12
N ASP A 417 -1.78 -35.27 -20.24
CA ASP A 417 -2.82 -34.27 -20.47
C ASP A 417 -3.96 -34.28 -19.44
N ASP A 418 -4.43 -33.09 -19.06
CA ASP A 418 -5.85 -32.75 -19.18
C ASP A 418 -6.03 -31.22 -19.34
N GLN A 419 -7.10 -30.77 -19.99
CA GLN A 419 -7.27 -29.33 -20.33
C GLN A 419 -8.12 -28.56 -19.33
N ILE A 420 -7.55 -27.50 -18.74
CA ILE A 420 -8.29 -26.53 -17.92
C ILE A 420 -8.51 -25.24 -18.72
N GLN A 421 -9.79 -24.89 -18.92
CA GLN A 421 -10.21 -23.66 -19.60
C GLN A 421 -9.96 -22.42 -18.71
N PRO A 422 -9.60 -21.25 -19.27
CA PRO A 422 -9.46 -20.02 -18.50
C PRO A 422 -10.83 -19.49 -18.05
N LEU A 423 -11.00 -19.35 -16.73
CA LEU A 423 -12.16 -18.64 -16.17
C LEU A 423 -12.05 -17.14 -16.46
N LEU A 424 -12.98 -16.64 -17.27
CA LEU A 424 -13.21 -15.20 -17.45
C LEU A 424 -13.91 -14.64 -16.21
N PHE A 425 -13.34 -13.61 -15.60
CA PHE A 425 -14.04 -12.79 -14.62
C PHE A 425 -14.92 -11.76 -15.34
N SER A 426 -16.12 -11.54 -14.81
CA SER A 426 -17.16 -10.64 -15.33
C SER A 426 -17.57 -9.61 -14.27
#